data_AF-A0A4Y9YH03-F1
#
_entry.id   AF-A0A4Y9YH03-F1
#
_cell.length_a   1.000
_cell.length_b   1.000
_cell.length_c   1.000
_cell.angle_alpha   90.00
_cell.angle_beta   90.00
_cell.angle_gamma   90.00
#
_symmetry.space_group_name_H-M   'P 1'
#
loop_
_entity.id
_entity.type
_entity.pdbx_description
1 polymer ?
#
loop_
_entity_poly.entity_id
_entity_poly.type
_entity_poly.pdbx_seq_one_letter_code
_entity_poly.pdbx_strand_id
1 'polypeptide(L)'
;MFTTRGFTCLEVDLAPPEKAGTSDALMQHYEAELSSHIRLTMIPFAPIIVARGSGALIAQTYISSHPASGLLLISPPVSNAALQSSSEAEGKTLLPTALPEFNFEPRFPCAVLCTQREATAFTENRLWADENVSKLVTRDEQALDGQEGFVKIEQWLDEVGV
;
A
#
# COMPACT_ATOMS: atom_id res chain seq x y z
N MET A 1 11.81 -7.14 -12.96
CA MET A 1 13.05 -6.54 -12.42
C MET A 1 13.41 -7.12 -11.04
N PHE A 2 12.44 -7.35 -10.15
CA PHE A 2 12.65 -8.24 -8.98
C PHE A 2 12.75 -9.72 -9.38
N THR A 3 12.03 -10.13 -10.43
CA THR A 3 12.09 -11.49 -11.01
C THR A 3 13.49 -11.94 -11.44
N THR A 4 14.36 -11.02 -11.84
CA THR A 4 15.76 -11.34 -12.21
C THR A 4 16.66 -11.59 -11.01
N ARG A 5 16.17 -11.34 -9.78
CA ARG A 5 16.86 -11.59 -8.52
C ARG A 5 16.27 -12.77 -7.74
N GLY A 6 15.39 -13.56 -8.37
CA GLY A 6 14.80 -14.76 -7.77
C GLY A 6 13.45 -14.55 -7.06
N PHE A 7 12.95 -13.31 -6.99
CA PHE A 7 11.63 -13.04 -6.43
C PHE A 7 10.52 -13.51 -7.39
N THR A 8 9.50 -14.17 -6.83
CA THR A 8 8.24 -14.35 -7.54
C THR A 8 7.40 -13.10 -7.35
N CYS A 9 7.12 -12.38 -8.43
CA CYS A 9 6.34 -11.15 -8.38
C CYS A 9 5.01 -11.35 -9.09
N LEU A 10 3.92 -10.99 -8.42
CA LEU A 10 2.59 -10.92 -9.00
C LEU A 10 2.14 -9.47 -9.03
N GLU A 11 1.85 -8.98 -10.23
CA GLU A 11 1.11 -7.74 -10.41
C GLU A 11 -0.38 -8.11 -10.49
N VAL A 12 -1.20 -7.47 -9.64
CA VAL A 12 -2.64 -7.73 -9.57
C VAL A 12 -3.37 -6.49 -10.03
N ASP A 13 -4.14 -6.63 -11.11
CA ASP A 13 -5.09 -5.61 -11.55
C ASP A 13 -6.46 -5.94 -10.97
N LEU A 14 -7.06 -4.98 -10.27
CA LEU A 14 -8.31 -5.15 -9.55
C LEU A 14 -9.40 -4.33 -10.22
N ALA A 15 -10.35 -5.02 -10.86
CA ALA A 15 -11.47 -4.37 -11.51
C ALA A 15 -12.45 -3.79 -10.47
N PRO A 16 -12.92 -2.54 -10.65
CA PRO A 16 -13.95 -1.98 -9.78
C PRO A 16 -15.26 -2.78 -9.93
N PRO A 17 -16.05 -2.92 -8.85
CA PRO A 17 -17.35 -3.55 -8.92
C PRO A 17 -18.32 -2.68 -9.73
N GLU A 18 -19.28 -3.31 -10.42
CA GLU A 18 -20.30 -2.58 -11.22
C GLU A 18 -21.13 -1.59 -10.38
N LYS A 19 -21.33 -1.89 -9.09
CA LYS A 19 -22.01 -1.02 -8.11
C LYS A 19 -21.40 -1.19 -6.72
N ALA A 20 -20.55 -0.25 -6.31
CA ALA A 20 -20.21 -0.07 -4.90
C ALA A 20 -21.14 0.97 -4.29
N GLY A 21 -22.03 0.55 -3.40
CA GLY A 21 -22.90 1.47 -2.66
C GLY A 21 -22.19 2.22 -1.53
N THR A 22 -21.12 1.63 -0.97
CA THR A 22 -20.33 2.19 0.13
C THR A 22 -18.84 1.92 -0.06
N SER A 23 -17.99 2.74 0.55
CA SER A 23 -16.54 2.54 0.54
C SER A 23 -16.12 1.26 1.25
N ASP A 24 -16.81 0.84 2.32
CA ASP A 24 -16.55 -0.43 2.99
C ASP A 24 -16.81 -1.63 2.07
N ALA A 25 -17.93 -1.61 1.34
CA ALA A 25 -18.24 -2.67 0.38
C ALA A 25 -17.23 -2.69 -0.79
N LEU A 26 -16.75 -1.51 -1.21
CA LEU A 26 -15.70 -1.39 -2.21
C LEU A 26 -14.38 -2.01 -1.72
N MET A 27 -13.96 -1.72 -0.48
CA MET A 27 -12.75 -2.29 0.10
C MET A 27 -12.87 -3.80 0.30
N GLN A 28 -14.02 -4.30 0.76
CA GLN A 28 -14.29 -5.74 0.88
C GLN A 28 -14.23 -6.47 -0.46
N HIS A 29 -14.76 -5.85 -1.53
CA HIS A 29 -14.65 -6.40 -2.89
C HIS A 29 -13.19 -6.54 -3.32
N TYR A 30 -12.40 -5.47 -3.19
CA TYR A 30 -10.98 -5.50 -3.57
C TYR A 30 -10.15 -6.44 -2.69
N GLU A 31 -10.44 -6.51 -1.40
CA GLU A 31 -9.83 -7.47 -0.49
C GLU A 31 -10.12 -8.92 -0.92
N ALA A 32 -11.37 -9.24 -1.23
CA ALA A 32 -11.76 -10.58 -1.66
C ALA A 32 -11.07 -10.99 -2.96
N GLU A 33 -11.01 -10.07 -3.94
CA GLU A 33 -10.30 -10.28 -5.20
C GLU A 33 -8.79 -10.45 -4.98
N LEU A 34 -8.14 -9.58 -4.21
CA LEU A 34 -6.72 -9.68 -3.91
C LEU A 34 -6.39 -11.00 -3.19
N SER A 35 -7.22 -11.38 -2.23
CA SER A 35 -7.11 -12.64 -1.49
C SER A 35 -7.28 -13.86 -2.40
N SER A 36 -8.19 -13.79 -3.38
CA SER A 36 -8.35 -14.83 -4.41
C SER A 36 -7.08 -14.97 -5.26
N HIS A 37 -6.55 -13.85 -5.78
CA HIS A 37 -5.34 -13.86 -6.60
C HIS A 37 -4.14 -14.42 -5.84
N ILE A 38 -3.93 -14.01 -4.57
CA ILE A 38 -2.85 -14.53 -3.73
C ILE A 38 -3.00 -16.04 -3.52
N ARG A 39 -4.19 -16.55 -3.20
CA ARG A 39 -4.42 -18.00 -3.03
C ARG A 39 -4.10 -18.79 -4.31
N LEU A 40 -4.42 -18.24 -5.47
CA LEU A 40 -4.18 -18.90 -6.76
C LEU A 40 -2.69 -19.00 -7.12
N THR A 41 -1.82 -18.20 -6.50
CA THR A 41 -0.36 -18.34 -6.69
C THR A 41 0.24 -19.59 -6.05
N MET A 42 -0.52 -20.29 -5.19
CA MET A 42 -0.05 -21.47 -4.44
C MET A 42 1.25 -21.24 -3.66
N ILE A 43 1.52 -20.00 -3.23
CA ILE A 43 2.70 -19.71 -2.42
C ILE A 43 2.54 -20.32 -1.02
N PRO A 44 3.58 -21.00 -0.49
CA PRO A 44 3.51 -21.64 0.82
C PRO A 44 3.75 -20.66 1.98
N PHE A 45 4.08 -19.40 1.69
CA PHE A 45 4.43 -18.38 2.68
C PHE A 45 3.56 -17.12 2.50
N ALA A 46 3.36 -16.37 3.57
CA ALA A 46 2.64 -15.10 3.51
C ALA A 46 3.40 -14.11 2.59
N PRO A 47 2.71 -13.36 1.71
CA PRO A 47 3.37 -12.51 0.73
C PRO A 47 3.91 -11.22 1.36
N ILE A 48 4.80 -10.56 0.63
CA ILE A 48 5.11 -9.14 0.83
C ILE A 48 4.24 -8.34 -0.12
N ILE A 49 3.49 -7.38 0.41
CA ILE A 49 2.57 -6.56 -0.37
C ILE A 49 3.21 -5.21 -0.62
N VAL A 50 3.38 -4.86 -1.90
CA VAL A 50 3.80 -3.53 -2.33
C VAL A 50 2.61 -2.85 -2.98
N ALA A 51 2.20 -1.69 -2.46
CA ALA A 51 1.05 -0.96 -2.97
C ALA A 51 1.35 0.52 -3.13
N ARG A 52 0.82 1.15 -4.18
CA ARG A 52 1.07 2.56 -4.50
C ARG A 52 -0.21 3.40 -4.44
N GLY A 53 -0.10 4.62 -3.92
CA GLY A 53 -1.21 5.59 -3.93
C GLY A 53 -2.46 5.03 -3.28
N SER A 54 -3.62 5.18 -3.93
CA SER A 54 -4.90 4.65 -3.42
C SER A 54 -4.91 3.13 -3.24
N GLY A 55 -4.05 2.38 -3.93
CA GLY A 55 -3.87 0.94 -3.70
C GLY A 55 -3.40 0.61 -2.28
N ALA A 56 -2.79 1.58 -1.57
CA ALA A 56 -2.45 1.45 -0.17
C ALA A 56 -3.66 1.17 0.72
N LEU A 57 -4.86 1.65 0.37
CA LEU A 57 -6.08 1.37 1.13
C LEU A 57 -6.48 -0.10 1.01
N ILE A 58 -6.36 -0.66 -0.20
CA ILE A 58 -6.66 -2.06 -0.48
C ILE A 58 -5.68 -2.96 0.27
N ALA A 59 -4.39 -2.64 0.20
CA ALA A 59 -3.36 -3.38 0.93
C ALA A 59 -3.57 -3.33 2.45
N GLN A 60 -3.90 -2.15 3.00
CA GLN A 60 -4.21 -1.99 4.42
C GLN A 60 -5.49 -2.72 4.86
N THR A 61 -6.50 -2.79 3.98
CA THR A 61 -7.69 -3.61 4.21
C THR A 61 -7.30 -5.09 4.26
N TYR A 62 -6.52 -5.55 3.28
CA TYR A 62 -6.10 -6.95 3.21
C TYR A 62 -5.34 -7.40 4.47
N ILE A 63 -4.31 -6.67 4.90
CA ILE A 63 -3.52 -7.02 6.09
C ILE A 63 -4.32 -6.99 7.40
N SER A 64 -5.44 -6.27 7.43
CA SER A 64 -6.31 -6.24 8.61
C SER A 64 -7.03 -7.58 8.82
N SER A 65 -7.18 -8.38 7.76
CA SER A 65 -7.88 -9.67 7.78
C SER A 65 -7.01 -10.87 7.40
N HIS A 66 -5.83 -10.64 6.81
CA HIS A 66 -4.97 -11.68 6.24
C HIS A 66 -3.50 -11.50 6.64
N PRO A 67 -2.74 -12.59 6.81
CA PRO A 67 -1.32 -12.50 7.13
C PRO A 67 -0.51 -11.98 5.94
N ALA A 68 0.48 -11.14 6.22
CA ALA A 68 1.52 -10.71 5.28
C ALA A 68 2.89 -10.80 5.98
N SER A 69 3.93 -11.15 5.22
CA SER A 69 5.32 -11.13 5.72
C SER A 69 5.92 -9.72 5.71
N GLY A 70 5.35 -8.81 4.92
CA GLY A 70 5.76 -7.42 4.86
C GLY A 70 4.75 -6.55 4.13
N LEU A 71 4.74 -5.26 4.44
CA LEU A 71 3.94 -4.24 3.76
C LEU A 71 4.83 -3.06 3.38
N LEU A 72 4.88 -2.72 2.10
CA LEU A 72 5.53 -1.51 1.61
C LEU A 72 4.52 -0.62 0.88
N LEU A 73 4.31 0.58 1.39
CA LEU A 73 3.40 1.57 0.82
C LEU A 73 4.19 2.65 0.08
N ILE A 74 3.96 2.82 -1.21
CA ILE A 74 4.58 3.84 -2.06
C ILE A 74 3.63 5.02 -2.20
N SER A 75 4.03 6.20 -1.71
CA SER A 75 3.22 7.42 -1.71
C SER A 75 1.77 7.17 -1.26
N PRO A 76 1.54 6.57 -0.06
CA PRO A 76 0.19 6.38 0.43
C PRO A 76 -0.51 7.73 0.65
N PRO A 77 -1.85 7.80 0.58
CA PRO A 77 -2.58 8.99 0.99
C PRO A 77 -2.31 9.31 2.47
N VAL A 78 -2.32 10.60 2.82
CA VAL A 78 -2.08 11.05 4.20
C VAL A 78 -3.13 10.47 5.14
N SER A 79 -4.39 10.46 4.72
CA SER A 79 -5.54 9.89 5.41
C SER A 79 -6.64 9.52 4.39
N ASN A 80 -7.57 8.65 4.80
CA ASN A 80 -8.75 8.30 3.99
C ASN A 80 -9.64 9.52 3.74
N ALA A 81 -9.74 10.43 4.73
CA ALA A 81 -10.46 11.69 4.58
C ALA A 81 -9.78 12.63 3.56
N ALA A 82 -8.45 12.74 3.60
CA ALA A 82 -7.70 13.53 2.61
C ALA A 82 -7.90 12.99 1.19
N LEU A 83 -7.86 11.65 1.02
CA LEU A 83 -8.15 11.03 -0.28
C LEU A 83 -9.56 11.34 -0.78
N GLN A 84 -10.56 11.26 0.09
CA GLN A 84 -11.94 11.57 -0.28
C GLN A 84 -12.04 13.00 -0.81
N SER A 85 -11.55 13.99 -0.05
CA SER A 85 -11.59 15.41 -0.44
C SER A 85 -10.81 15.73 -1.72
N SER A 86 -9.63 15.14 -1.94
CA SER A 86 -8.87 15.35 -3.17
C SER A 86 -9.58 14.74 -4.38
N SER A 87 -10.18 13.57 -4.19
CA SER A 87 -10.90 12.85 -5.25
C SER A 87 -12.18 13.59 -5.68
N GLU A 88 -12.91 14.19 -4.73
CA GLU A 88 -14.06 15.05 -5.00
C GLU A 88 -13.67 16.32 -5.76
N ALA A 89 -12.55 16.96 -5.38
CA ALA A 89 -12.05 18.15 -6.06
C ALA A 89 -11.64 17.89 -7.52
N GLU A 90 -11.17 16.69 -7.82
CA GLU A 90 -10.78 16.25 -9.17
C GLU A 90 -11.94 15.67 -9.99
N GLY A 91 -13.17 15.65 -9.44
CA GLY A 91 -14.36 15.12 -10.10
C GLY A 91 -14.36 13.59 -10.26
N LYS A 92 -13.51 12.88 -9.51
CA LYS A 92 -13.42 11.42 -9.50
C LYS A 92 -13.71 10.93 -8.09
N THR A 93 -14.92 10.45 -7.82
CA THR A 93 -15.25 9.86 -6.51
C THR A 93 -14.59 8.49 -6.36
N LEU A 94 -13.38 8.45 -5.77
CA LEU A 94 -12.67 7.18 -5.49
C LEU A 94 -13.29 6.42 -4.32
N LEU A 95 -13.82 7.15 -3.33
CA LEU A 95 -14.51 6.61 -2.16
C LEU A 95 -15.98 7.07 -2.18
N PRO A 96 -16.97 6.17 -2.38
CA PRO A 96 -18.38 6.54 -2.39
C PRO A 96 -18.90 7.14 -1.08
N THR A 97 -18.33 6.72 0.06
CA THR A 97 -18.67 7.19 1.41
C THR A 97 -17.40 7.43 2.23
N ALA A 98 -17.53 8.12 3.38
CA ALA A 98 -16.41 8.22 4.32
C ALA A 98 -15.96 6.82 4.76
N LEU A 99 -14.65 6.58 4.69
CA LEU A 99 -14.02 5.33 5.12
C LEU A 99 -13.25 5.60 6.41
N PRO A 100 -13.44 4.80 7.49
CA PRO A 100 -12.68 4.98 8.72
C PRO A 100 -11.19 4.75 8.48
N GLU A 101 -10.34 5.39 9.29
CA GLU A 101 -8.91 5.12 9.27
C GLU A 101 -8.62 3.69 9.72
N PHE A 102 -7.59 3.08 9.12
CA PHE A 102 -7.14 1.75 9.51
C PHE A 102 -6.66 1.73 10.97
N ASN A 103 -6.71 0.59 11.64
CA ASN A 103 -6.34 0.47 13.06
C ASN A 103 -5.45 -0.74 13.37
N PHE A 104 -4.91 -1.41 12.34
CA PHE A 104 -3.95 -2.50 12.56
C PHE A 104 -2.66 -1.98 13.20
N GLU A 105 -2.06 -2.82 14.04
CA GLU A 105 -0.74 -2.59 14.65
C GLU A 105 0.34 -3.19 13.74
N PRO A 106 1.37 -2.42 13.33
CA PRO A 106 2.44 -2.90 12.45
C PRO A 106 3.43 -3.78 13.22
N ARG A 107 2.98 -4.97 13.64
CA ARG A 107 3.77 -5.98 14.37
C ARG A 107 4.63 -6.86 13.46
N PHE A 108 4.68 -6.52 12.18
CA PHE A 108 5.41 -7.17 11.12
C PHE A 108 6.09 -6.09 10.27
N PRO A 109 7.09 -6.43 9.45
CA PRO A 109 7.83 -5.44 8.69
C PRO A 109 6.94 -4.53 7.84
N CYS A 110 6.95 -3.23 8.14
CA CYS A 110 6.20 -2.22 7.42
C CYS A 110 7.14 -1.11 6.95
N ALA A 111 6.93 -0.60 5.74
CA ALA A 111 7.64 0.55 5.19
C ALA A 111 6.72 1.51 4.48
N VAL A 112 7.06 2.80 4.56
CA VAL A 112 6.49 3.86 3.72
C VAL A 112 7.61 4.44 2.87
N LEU A 113 7.46 4.34 1.56
CA LEU A 113 8.33 4.94 0.56
C LEU A 113 7.66 6.19 -0.01
N CYS A 114 8.29 7.35 0.09
CA CYS A 114 7.73 8.60 -0.41
C CYS A 114 8.79 9.62 -0.80
N THR A 115 8.36 10.69 -1.47
CA THR A 115 9.22 11.83 -1.76
C THR A 115 9.45 12.70 -0.53
N GLN A 116 10.50 13.53 -0.56
CA GLN A 116 10.80 14.50 0.49
C GLN A 116 9.64 15.50 0.71
N ARG A 117 8.92 15.85 -0.37
CA ARG A 117 7.74 16.71 -0.32
C ARG A 117 6.61 16.05 0.47
N GLU A 118 6.29 14.79 0.14
CA GLU A 118 5.24 14.03 0.82
C GLU A 118 5.59 13.74 2.28
N ALA A 119 6.86 13.48 2.58
CA ALA A 119 7.33 13.27 3.95
C ALA A 119 6.99 14.44 4.88
N THR A 120 6.96 15.67 4.36
CA THR A 120 6.53 16.85 5.14
C THR A 120 5.03 16.93 5.38
N ALA A 121 4.22 16.28 4.54
CA ALA A 121 2.77 16.22 4.68
C ALA A 121 2.30 15.04 5.55
N PHE A 122 3.16 14.05 5.81
CA PHE A 122 2.84 12.88 6.64
C PHE A 122 2.92 13.11 8.15
N THR A 123 2.98 14.35 8.62
CA THR A 123 3.04 14.66 10.06
C THR A 123 1.88 14.07 10.86
N GLU A 124 0.71 13.88 10.21
CA GLU A 124 -0.49 13.30 10.84
C GLU A 124 -0.76 11.85 10.42
N ASN A 125 0.06 11.27 9.54
CA ASN A 125 -0.16 9.90 9.09
C ASN A 125 0.27 8.91 10.21
N ARG A 126 -0.65 8.05 10.63
CA ARG A 126 -0.42 7.11 11.73
C ARG A 126 0.76 6.18 11.50
N LEU A 127 0.86 5.58 10.30
CA LEU A 127 1.95 4.66 9.97
C LEU A 127 3.29 5.39 9.89
N TRP A 128 3.28 6.64 9.44
CA TRP A 128 4.47 7.49 9.45
C TRP A 128 4.92 7.86 10.87
N ALA A 129 3.99 8.04 11.80
CA ALA A 129 4.32 8.36 13.20
C ALA A 129 4.89 7.16 13.97
N ASP A 130 4.59 5.93 13.55
CA ASP A 130 5.03 4.71 14.22
C ASP A 130 6.56 4.50 14.08
N GLU A 131 7.20 4.02 15.15
CA GLU A 131 8.64 3.73 15.18
C GLU A 131 8.99 2.38 14.53
N ASN A 132 8.02 1.46 14.46
CA ASN A 132 8.19 0.14 13.85
C ASN A 132 8.06 0.17 12.31
N VAL A 133 7.72 1.34 11.76
CA VAL A 133 7.56 1.53 10.31
C VAL A 133 8.80 2.19 9.74
N SER A 134 9.41 1.53 8.76
CA SER A 134 10.59 2.02 8.05
C SER A 134 10.22 3.20 7.14
N LYS A 135 10.98 4.30 7.23
CA LYS A 135 10.73 5.55 6.50
C LYS A 135 11.72 5.69 5.37
N LEU A 136 11.29 5.35 4.16
CA LEU A 136 12.13 5.40 2.97
C LEU A 136 11.81 6.69 2.21
N VAL A 137 12.72 7.66 2.23
CA VAL A 137 12.51 8.96 1.57
C VAL A 137 13.38 9.09 0.33
N THR A 138 12.78 9.44 -0.81
CA THR A 138 13.46 9.81 -2.06
C THR A 138 13.42 11.32 -2.28
N ARG A 139 14.32 11.83 -3.11
CA ARG A 139 14.38 13.27 -3.41
C ARG A 139 13.10 13.80 -4.04
N ASP A 140 12.62 13.13 -5.09
CA ASP A 140 11.51 13.57 -5.93
C ASP A 140 10.80 12.38 -6.59
N GLU A 141 9.77 12.67 -7.39
CA GLU A 141 8.97 11.65 -8.09
C GLU A 141 9.79 10.84 -9.11
N GLN A 142 10.78 11.46 -9.77
CA GLN A 142 11.66 10.74 -10.70
C GLN A 142 12.57 9.76 -9.96
N ALA A 143 13.07 10.15 -8.78
CA ALA A 143 13.84 9.28 -7.91
C ALA A 143 12.98 8.14 -7.34
N LEU A 144 11.73 8.43 -7.00
CA LEU A 144 10.74 7.44 -6.51
C LEU A 144 10.47 6.34 -7.55
N ASP A 145 10.22 6.73 -8.80
CA ASP A 145 9.96 5.81 -9.91
C ASP A 145 11.25 5.25 -10.56
N GLY A 146 12.39 5.84 -10.21
CA GLY A 146 13.68 5.53 -10.78
C GLY A 146 14.48 4.52 -9.97
N GLN A 147 15.79 4.50 -10.25
CA GLN A 147 16.72 3.58 -9.62
C GLN A 147 16.84 3.78 -8.11
N GLU A 148 16.67 5.01 -7.61
CA GLU A 148 16.79 5.30 -6.17
C GLU A 148 15.67 4.62 -5.36
N GLY A 149 14.41 4.76 -5.78
CA GLY A 149 13.28 4.09 -5.15
C GLY A 149 13.42 2.58 -5.17
N PHE A 150 13.87 2.03 -6.31
CA PHE A 150 14.14 0.59 -6.43
C PHE A 150 15.22 0.11 -5.45
N VAL A 151 16.35 0.82 -5.36
CA VAL A 151 17.45 0.48 -4.44
C VAL A 151 16.98 0.53 -2.98
N LYS A 152 16.11 1.49 -2.62
CA LYS A 152 15.55 1.57 -1.26
C LYS A 152 14.61 0.40 -0.94
N ILE A 153 13.77 -0.01 -1.89
CA ILE A 153 12.91 -1.19 -1.73
C ILE A 153 13.77 -2.44 -1.56
N GLU A 154 14.81 -2.59 -2.37
CA GLU A 154 15.73 -3.73 -2.30
C GLU A 154 16.46 -3.79 -0.95
N GLN A 155 17.03 -2.67 -0.50
CA GLN A 155 17.68 -2.58 0.81
C GLN A 155 16.72 -2.95 1.94
N TRP A 156 15.47 -2.48 1.87
CA TRP A 156 14.47 -2.83 2.86
C TRP A 156 14.11 -4.33 2.81
N LEU A 157 13.99 -4.94 1.63
CA LEU A 157 13.76 -6.38 1.48
C LEU A 157 14.91 -7.20 2.11
N ASP A 158 16.16 -6.79 1.89
CA ASP A 158 17.34 -7.41 2.50
C ASP A 158 17.32 -7.28 4.04
N GLU A 159 16.95 -6.11 4.57
CA GLU A 159 16.85 -5.84 6.01
C GLU A 159 15.81 -6.71 6.71
N VAL A 160 14.69 -7.00 6.03
CA VAL A 160 13.60 -7.84 6.56
C VAL A 160 13.83 -9.33 6.29
N GLY A 161 14.94 -9.69 5.64
CA GLY A 161 15.43 -11.05 5.50
C GLY A 161 14.80 -11.85 4.35
N VAL A 162 14.53 -11.19 3.22
CA VAL A 162 13.82 -11.77 2.06
C VAL A 162 14.77 -11.91 0.87
#